data_AF-A0A0L7KS78-F1
#
_entry.id   AF-A0A0L7KS78-F1
#
_cell.length_a   1.000
_cell.length_b   1.000
_cell.length_c   1.000
_cell.angle_alpha   90.00
_cell.angle_beta   90.00
_cell.angle_gamma   90.00
#
_symmetry.space_group_name_H-M   'P 1'
#
loop_
_entity.id
_entity.type
_entity.pdbx_description
1 polymer ?
#
loop_
_entity_poly.entity_id
_entity_poly.type
_entity_poly.pdbx_seq_one_letter_code
_entity_poly.pdbx_strand_id
1 'polypeptide(L)'
;MDALRKRHPMSLKGAIVRLNPFIDESGVLRVGGRLRNASLPYSTRHPMLLPKKAHLVELLVQDRHIKNSHAGCNALMAILQREFWILSGRRTVRGIQRLKWTDRTDPPSVGDLVLVKDANLPPLRWRRGRIVSLFPGKDGTPRFAEVMVGDSVLKRA
;
A
#
# COMPACT_ATOMS: atom_id res chain seq x y z
N MET A 1 -29.15 19.81 -10.44
CA MET A 1 -29.20 19.30 -9.06
C MET A 1 -27.84 19.58 -8.42
N ASP A 2 -27.64 20.82 -7.98
CA ASP A 2 -26.38 21.30 -7.39
C ASP A 2 -26.76 21.99 -6.07
N ALA A 3 -27.37 21.23 -5.15
CA ALA A 3 -27.83 21.77 -3.87
C ALA A 3 -26.78 21.49 -2.79
N LEU A 4 -25.73 22.30 -2.79
CA LEU A 4 -24.83 22.48 -1.64
C LEU A 4 -25.68 22.94 -0.45
N ARG A 5 -26.03 22.02 0.46
CA ARG A 5 -26.69 22.37 1.71
C ARG A 5 -25.80 23.41 2.43
N LYS A 6 -26.43 24.51 2.86
CA LYS A 6 -25.82 25.68 3.51
C LYS A 6 -24.57 25.28 4.29
N ARG A 7 -23.45 25.99 4.05
CA ARG A 7 -22.24 25.96 4.89
C ARG A 7 -22.66 26.08 6.35
N HIS A 8 -22.86 24.96 7.04
CA HIS A 8 -22.71 25.01 8.49
C HIS A 8 -21.26 25.40 8.69
N PRO A 9 -20.97 26.47 9.47
CA PRO A 9 -19.60 26.79 9.81
C PRO A 9 -19.09 25.67 10.72
N MET A 10 -18.69 24.55 10.12
CA MET A 10 -17.83 23.59 10.80
C MET A 10 -16.57 24.37 11.12
N SER A 11 -16.24 24.47 12.41
CA SER A 11 -14.96 25.02 12.86
C SER A 11 -13.85 24.03 12.50
N LEU A 12 -13.57 23.92 11.20
CA LEU A 12 -12.46 23.14 10.68
C LEU A 12 -11.20 23.96 10.89
N LYS A 13 -10.17 23.31 11.41
CA LYS A 13 -8.89 23.95 11.73
C LYS A 13 -7.76 23.31 10.92
N GLY A 14 -6.72 24.09 10.69
CA GLY A 14 -5.49 23.63 10.04
C GLY A 14 -5.64 23.25 8.56
N ALA A 15 -4.84 22.27 8.13
CA ALA A 15 -4.69 21.91 6.71
C ALA A 15 -5.98 21.42 6.02
N ILE A 16 -7.00 21.00 6.78
CA ILE A 16 -8.27 20.50 6.25
C ILE A 16 -9.09 21.62 5.59
N VAL A 17 -9.01 22.86 6.10
CA VAL A 17 -9.77 24.01 5.55
C VAL A 17 -9.39 24.27 4.09
N ARG A 18 -8.11 24.06 3.74
CA ARG A 18 -7.58 24.25 2.38
C ARG A 18 -8.20 23.31 1.35
N LEU A 19 -8.88 22.25 1.79
CA LEU A 19 -9.58 21.29 0.93
C LEU A 19 -10.99 21.77 0.55
N ASN A 20 -11.39 22.99 0.97
CA ASN A 20 -12.75 23.53 0.78
C ASN A 20 -13.85 22.50 1.07
N PRO A 21 -13.82 21.86 2.25
CA PRO A 21 -14.71 20.75 2.52
C PRO A 21 -16.16 21.23 2.71
N PHE A 22 -17.10 20.37 2.31
CA PHE A 22 -18.53 20.62 2.47
C PHE A 22 -19.27 19.30 2.75
N ILE A 23 -20.48 19.39 3.28
CA ILE A 23 -21.35 18.25 3.50
C ILE A 23 -22.34 18.18 2.35
N ASP A 24 -22.47 17.02 1.71
CA ASP A 24 -23.42 16.81 0.63
C ASP A 24 -24.86 16.54 1.14
N GLU A 25 -25.78 16.30 0.22
CA GLU A 25 -27.18 16.01 0.54
C GLU A 25 -27.35 14.74 1.38
N SER A 26 -26.41 13.79 1.30
CA SER A 26 -26.40 12.54 2.06
C SER A 26 -25.73 12.66 3.44
N GLY A 27 -25.24 13.85 3.81
CA GLY A 27 -24.55 14.06 5.09
C GLY A 27 -23.06 13.68 5.06
N VAL A 28 -22.48 13.43 3.89
CA VAL A 28 -21.08 13.00 3.76
C VAL A 28 -20.16 14.20 3.58
N LEU A 29 -19.06 14.22 4.34
CA LEU A 29 -18.00 15.22 4.20
C LEU A 29 -17.18 14.97 2.93
N ARG A 30 -17.13 15.94 2.03
CA ARG A 30 -16.43 15.86 0.74
C ARG A 30 -15.47 17.01 0.54
N VAL A 31 -14.55 16.82 -0.40
CA VAL A 31 -13.61 17.85 -0.87
C VAL A 31 -14.21 18.67 -1.99
N GLY A 32 -14.05 19.99 -1.91
CA GLY A 32 -14.43 20.93 -2.97
C GLY A 32 -13.23 21.47 -3.75
N GLY A 33 -13.52 22.29 -4.77
CA GLY A 33 -12.51 23.12 -5.42
C GLY A 33 -12.23 22.77 -6.88
N ARG A 34 -10.97 22.40 -7.17
CA ARG A 34 -10.35 22.51 -8.51
C ARG A 34 -11.07 21.79 -9.64
N LEU A 35 -11.78 20.70 -9.37
CA LEU A 35 -12.45 19.88 -10.38
C LEU A 35 -13.97 20.15 -10.49
N ARG A 36 -14.50 21.19 -9.83
CA ARG A 36 -15.95 21.45 -9.77
C ARG A 36 -16.62 21.47 -11.15
N ASN A 37 -15.98 22.13 -12.12
CA ASN A 37 -16.51 22.33 -13.47
C ASN A 37 -16.03 21.28 -14.48
N ALA A 38 -15.30 20.25 -14.03
CA ALA A 38 -14.82 19.20 -14.93
C ALA A 38 -15.98 18.29 -15.39
N SER A 39 -15.91 17.78 -16.61
CA SER A 39 -16.84 16.72 -17.08
C SER A 39 -16.42 15.37 -16.50
N LEU A 40 -16.60 15.21 -15.18
CA LEU A 40 -16.22 14.02 -14.42
C LEU A 40 -17.37 13.57 -13.51
N PRO A 41 -17.41 12.28 -13.12
CA PRO A 41 -18.37 11.80 -12.14
C PRO A 41 -18.32 12.62 -10.84
N TYR A 42 -19.48 12.78 -10.19
CA TYR A 42 -19.61 13.59 -8.98
C TYR A 42 -18.61 13.19 -7.89
N SER A 43 -18.43 11.88 -7.65
CA SER A 43 -17.47 11.34 -6.68
C SER A 43 -16.01 11.72 -7.00
N THR A 44 -15.65 11.82 -8.28
CA THR A 44 -14.30 12.20 -8.70
C THR A 44 -14.07 13.70 -8.57
N ARG A 45 -15.11 14.51 -8.82
CA ARG A 45 -15.06 15.96 -8.56
C ARG A 45 -15.07 16.29 -7.07
N HIS A 46 -15.83 15.51 -6.30
CA HIS A 46 -16.11 15.71 -4.89
C HIS A 46 -15.86 14.41 -4.09
N PRO A 47 -14.60 13.98 -3.98
CA PRO A 47 -14.27 12.75 -3.28
C PRO A 47 -14.58 12.87 -1.79
N MET A 48 -14.97 11.75 -1.19
CA MET A 48 -15.27 11.65 0.24
C MET A 48 -14.02 11.87 1.06
N LEU A 49 -14.06 12.79 2.03
CA LEU A 49 -12.90 13.08 2.87
C LEU A 49 -12.80 12.05 3.99
N LEU A 50 -11.70 11.30 4.01
CA LEU A 50 -11.49 10.21 4.97
C LEU A 50 -10.34 10.53 5.96
N PRO A 51 -10.53 10.24 7.26
CA PRO A 51 -9.48 10.41 8.25
C PRO A 51 -8.36 9.37 8.07
N LYS A 52 -7.10 9.80 8.24
CA LYS A 52 -5.93 8.97 7.94
C LYS A 52 -5.77 7.69 8.78
N LYS A 53 -6.41 7.61 9.96
CA LYS A 53 -6.26 6.52 10.93
C LYS A 53 -7.53 5.66 11.08
N ALA A 54 -8.54 5.82 10.21
CA ALA A 54 -9.72 4.98 10.29
C ALA A 54 -9.43 3.58 9.74
N HIS A 55 -9.94 2.55 10.42
CA HIS A 55 -9.82 1.17 9.97
C HIS A 55 -10.45 0.95 8.58
N LEU A 56 -11.54 1.65 8.26
CA LEU A 56 -12.13 1.64 6.91
C LEU A 56 -11.11 2.04 5.83
N VAL A 57 -10.23 3.00 6.09
CA VAL A 57 -9.20 3.40 5.11
C VAL A 57 -8.21 2.28 4.87
N GLU A 58 -7.83 1.54 5.90
CA GLU A 58 -6.98 0.37 5.77
C GLU A 58 -7.63 -0.70 4.88
N LEU A 59 -8.88 -1.06 5.18
CA LEU A 59 -9.63 -2.03 4.40
C LEU A 59 -9.80 -1.60 2.92
N LEU A 60 -10.12 -0.32 2.67
CA LEU A 60 -10.26 0.22 1.31
C LEU A 60 -8.93 0.17 0.54
N VAL A 61 -7.83 0.53 1.19
CA VAL A 61 -6.50 0.50 0.56
C VAL A 61 -6.09 -0.93 0.25
N GLN A 62 -6.33 -1.88 1.17
CA GLN A 62 -6.05 -3.30 0.97
C GLN A 62 -6.91 -3.90 -0.15
N ASP A 63 -8.22 -3.65 -0.15
CA ASP A 63 -9.15 -4.11 -1.20
C ASP A 63 -8.71 -3.62 -2.59
N ARG A 64 -8.47 -2.31 -2.72
CA ARG A 64 -8.05 -1.72 -3.99
C ARG A 64 -6.64 -2.18 -4.40
N HIS A 65 -5.76 -2.46 -3.45
CA HIS A 65 -4.44 -3.01 -3.73
C HIS A 65 -4.53 -4.42 -4.34
N ILE A 66 -5.34 -5.31 -3.74
CA ILE A 66 -5.54 -6.69 -4.21
C ILE A 66 -6.26 -6.70 -5.57
N LYS A 67 -7.36 -5.96 -5.70
CA LYS A 67 -8.14 -5.88 -6.95
C LYS A 67 -7.37 -5.32 -8.15
N ASN A 68 -6.28 -4.60 -7.90
CA ASN A 68 -5.44 -4.01 -8.95
C ASN A 68 -4.06 -4.66 -8.99
N SER A 69 -4.00 -5.98 -8.76
CA SER A 69 -2.79 -6.81 -8.91
C SER A 69 -1.56 -6.25 -8.18
N HIS A 70 -1.77 -5.82 -6.94
CA HIS A 70 -0.74 -5.22 -6.09
C HIS A 70 -0.13 -3.92 -6.64
N ALA A 71 -0.93 -3.10 -7.31
CA ALA A 71 -0.53 -1.80 -7.84
C ALA A 71 0.34 -0.98 -6.87
N GLY A 72 1.41 -0.41 -7.40
CA GLY A 72 2.31 0.47 -6.65
C GLY A 72 1.60 1.72 -6.11
N CYS A 73 2.22 2.39 -5.14
CA CYS A 73 1.60 3.47 -4.38
C CYS A 73 1.01 4.60 -5.26
N ASN A 74 1.68 5.01 -6.34
CA ASN A 74 1.17 6.08 -7.22
C ASN A 74 -0.11 5.66 -7.96
N ALA A 75 -0.13 4.44 -8.53
CA ALA A 75 -1.30 3.92 -9.22
C ALA A 75 -2.47 3.74 -8.25
N LEU A 76 -2.20 3.19 -7.05
CA LEU A 76 -3.22 3.01 -6.03
C LEU A 76 -3.79 4.35 -5.53
N MET A 77 -2.94 5.37 -5.38
CA MET A 77 -3.39 6.73 -5.07
C MET A 77 -4.33 7.29 -6.15
N ALA A 78 -3.99 7.12 -7.43
CA ALA A 78 -4.83 7.58 -8.53
C ALA A 78 -6.19 6.86 -8.55
N ILE A 79 -6.21 5.55 -8.26
CA ILE A 79 -7.45 4.76 -8.15
C ILE A 79 -8.31 5.27 -6.99
N LEU A 80 -7.72 5.41 -5.79
CA LEU A 80 -8.44 5.84 -4.58
C LEU A 80 -8.98 7.26 -4.72
N GLN A 81 -8.24 8.18 -5.34
CA GLN A 81 -8.62 9.58 -5.52
C GLN A 81 -9.87 9.80 -6.39
N ARG A 82 -10.32 8.78 -7.12
CA ARG A 82 -11.57 8.83 -7.90
C ARG A 82 -12.82 8.87 -7.02
N GLU A 83 -12.71 8.38 -5.78
CA GLU A 83 -13.82 8.23 -4.86
C GLU A 83 -13.52 8.85 -3.46
N PHE A 84 -12.25 8.85 -3.06
CA PHE A 84 -11.82 9.16 -1.70
C PHE A 84 -10.65 10.14 -1.65
N TRP A 85 -10.75 11.10 -0.73
CA TRP A 85 -9.67 11.98 -0.34
C TRP A 85 -9.18 11.61 1.06
N ILE A 86 -8.21 10.70 1.12
CA ILE A 86 -7.60 10.27 2.37
C ILE A 86 -6.64 11.37 2.87
N LEU A 87 -6.82 11.83 4.10
CA LEU A 87 -5.89 12.77 4.71
C LEU A 87 -4.48 12.18 4.77
N SER A 88 -3.49 12.96 4.33
CA SER A 88 -2.11 12.47 4.15
C SER A 88 -2.02 11.21 3.27
N GLY A 89 -2.91 11.07 2.28
CA GLY A 89 -3.14 9.83 1.52
C GLY A 89 -1.89 9.09 1.06
N ARG A 90 -0.92 9.79 0.43
CA ARG A 90 0.34 9.16 -0.01
C ARG A 90 1.09 8.48 1.14
N ARG A 91 1.16 9.12 2.31
CA ARG A 91 1.82 8.56 3.50
C ARG A 91 1.02 7.38 4.04
N THR A 92 -0.30 7.52 4.12
CA THR A 92 -1.22 6.47 4.61
C THR A 92 -1.13 5.22 3.73
N VAL A 93 -1.31 5.37 2.42
CA VAL A 93 -1.23 4.26 1.44
C VAL A 93 0.14 3.60 1.47
N ARG A 94 1.23 4.37 1.51
CA ARG A 94 2.59 3.81 1.59
C ARG A 94 2.83 3.03 2.88
N GLY A 95 2.27 3.49 4.00
CA GLY A 95 2.34 2.78 5.28
C GLY A 95 1.65 1.41 5.20
N ILE A 96 0.41 1.40 4.70
CA ILE A 96 -0.38 0.17 4.56
C ILE A 96 0.29 -0.80 3.58
N GLN A 97 0.81 -0.32 2.44
CA GLN A 97 1.54 -1.18 1.49
C GLN A 97 2.83 -1.78 2.05
N ARG A 98 3.43 -1.23 3.12
CA ARG A 98 4.60 -1.84 3.77
C ARG A 98 4.22 -3.02 4.67
N LEU A 99 2.98 -3.05 5.16
CA LEU A 99 2.46 -4.17 5.95
C LEU A 99 2.30 -5.45 5.11
N LYS A 100 2.40 -5.37 3.77
CA LYS A 100 2.39 -6.57 2.91
C LYS A 100 3.52 -7.56 3.21
N TRP A 101 4.60 -7.11 3.86
CA TRP A 101 5.73 -7.95 4.28
C TRP A 101 5.76 -8.16 5.79
N THR A 102 4.68 -7.87 6.51
CA THR A 102 4.62 -8.06 7.96
C THR A 102 3.85 -9.29 8.39
N ASP A 103 3.22 -10.02 7.47
CA ASP A 103 2.76 -11.37 7.78
C ASP A 103 3.98 -12.21 8.14
N ARG A 104 3.87 -12.87 9.31
CA ARG A 104 4.88 -13.83 9.76
C ARG A 104 4.79 -15.03 8.82
N THR A 105 5.64 -15.05 7.81
CA THR A 105 5.93 -16.26 7.06
C THR A 105 6.82 -17.14 7.92
N ASP A 106 6.56 -18.45 7.92
CA ASP A 106 7.47 -19.39 8.55
C ASP A 106 8.88 -19.20 7.99
N PRO A 107 9.91 -19.18 8.85
CA PRO A 107 11.27 -19.12 8.35
C PRO A 107 11.55 -20.36 7.51
N PRO A 108 12.42 -20.25 6.49
CA PRO A 108 12.82 -21.41 5.71
C PRO A 108 13.48 -22.45 6.60
N SER A 109 13.42 -23.72 6.19
CA SER A 109 13.97 -24.87 6.90
C SER A 109 15.13 -25.49 6.13
N VAL A 110 15.99 -26.22 6.86
CA VAL A 110 17.03 -27.04 6.22
C VAL A 110 16.34 -28.08 5.31
N GLY A 111 16.82 -28.19 4.08
CA GLY A 111 16.23 -29.03 3.05
C GLY A 111 15.30 -28.30 2.07
N ASP A 112 14.92 -27.05 2.33
CA ASP A 112 14.10 -26.28 1.41
C ASP A 112 14.84 -25.95 0.11
N LEU A 113 14.11 -25.99 -1.02
CA LEU A 113 14.62 -25.58 -2.32
C LEU A 113 14.49 -24.05 -2.46
N VAL A 114 15.59 -23.37 -2.78
CA VAL A 114 15.65 -21.91 -2.90
C VAL A 114 16.23 -21.49 -4.25
N LEU A 115 15.85 -20.31 -4.71
CA LEU A 115 16.44 -19.67 -5.88
C LEU A 115 17.59 -18.78 -5.45
N VAL A 116 18.78 -19.05 -6.00
CA VAL A 116 19.99 -18.26 -5.78
C VAL A 116 20.09 -17.22 -6.89
N LYS A 117 19.91 -15.96 -6.50
CA LYS A 117 20.06 -14.81 -7.40
C LYS A 117 21.55 -14.49 -7.58
N ASP A 118 22.04 -14.66 -8.80
CA ASP A 118 23.37 -14.25 -9.24
C ASP A 118 23.25 -13.09 -10.22
N ALA A 119 24.02 -12.01 -10.01
CA ALA A 119 24.00 -10.83 -10.88
C ALA A 119 24.59 -11.10 -12.27
N ASN A 120 25.37 -12.17 -12.43
CA ASN A 120 26.00 -12.55 -13.70
C ASN A 120 25.09 -13.41 -14.58
N LEU A 121 23.90 -13.80 -14.11
CA LEU A 121 22.97 -14.62 -14.88
C LEU A 121 21.87 -13.74 -15.51
N PRO A 122 21.47 -14.02 -16.76
CA PRO A 122 20.35 -13.32 -17.37
C PRO A 122 19.06 -13.53 -16.54
N PRO A 123 18.10 -12.60 -16.63
CA PRO A 123 16.78 -12.78 -16.03
C PRO A 123 16.18 -14.15 -16.37
N LEU A 124 15.41 -14.72 -15.45
CA LEU A 124 14.76 -16.04 -15.58
C LEU A 124 15.70 -17.28 -15.56
N ARG A 125 17.01 -17.11 -15.37
CA ARG A 125 17.97 -18.22 -15.31
C ARG A 125 18.61 -18.42 -13.94
N TRP A 126 17.84 -18.21 -12.87
CA TRP A 126 18.36 -18.31 -11.49
C TRP A 126 18.71 -19.75 -11.13
N ARG A 127 19.88 -19.94 -10.51
CA ARG A 127 20.30 -21.25 -10.02
C ARG A 127 19.37 -21.70 -8.89
N ARG A 128 19.07 -22.99 -8.84
CA ARG A 128 18.31 -23.60 -7.74
C ARG A 128 19.26 -24.28 -6.78
N GLY A 129 19.05 -24.10 -5.49
CA GLY A 129 19.86 -24.70 -4.45
C GLY A 129 19.03 -25.25 -3.31
N ARG A 130 19.64 -26.04 -2.44
CA ARG A 130 19.01 -26.60 -1.25
C ARG A 130 19.66 -26.07 0.00
N ILE A 131 18.87 -25.62 0.97
CA ILE A 131 19.40 -25.15 2.25
C ILE A 131 20.02 -26.33 2.99
N VAL A 132 21.29 -26.20 3.40
CA VAL A 132 22.00 -27.22 4.19
C VAL A 132 22.14 -26.81 5.65
N SER A 133 22.26 -25.51 5.92
CA SER A 133 22.45 -24.97 7.27
C SER A 133 21.77 -23.61 7.39
N LEU A 134 21.21 -23.32 8.57
CA LEU A 134 20.60 -22.04 8.91
C LEU A 134 21.21 -21.46 10.18
N PHE A 135 21.42 -20.15 10.16
CA PHE A 135 22.09 -19.44 11.26
C PHE A 135 21.15 -18.37 11.81
N PRO A 136 20.52 -18.64 12.96
CA PRO A 136 19.58 -17.72 13.60
C PRO A 136 20.32 -16.52 14.21
N GLY A 137 19.64 -15.36 14.21
CA GLY A 137 20.11 -14.19 14.94
C GLY A 137 19.64 -14.16 16.40
N LYS A 138 19.85 -13.02 17.06
CA LYS A 138 19.47 -12.80 18.48
C LYS A 138 17.98 -13.01 18.78
N ASP A 139 17.14 -12.84 17.76
CA ASP A 139 15.69 -12.99 17.77
C ASP A 139 15.22 -14.36 17.23
N GLY A 140 16.13 -15.33 17.06
CA GLY A 140 15.81 -16.68 16.57
C GLY A 140 15.50 -16.79 15.08
N THR A 141 15.40 -15.66 14.37
CA THR A 141 15.11 -15.65 12.93
C THR A 141 16.39 -15.92 12.13
N PRO A 142 16.41 -16.89 11.19
CA PRO A 142 17.55 -17.12 10.30
C PRO A 142 17.87 -15.89 9.45
N ARG A 143 19.10 -15.39 9.53
CA ARG A 143 19.58 -14.27 8.70
C ARG A 143 20.56 -14.71 7.61
N PHE A 144 21.15 -15.89 7.80
CA PHE A 144 22.13 -16.47 6.91
C PHE A 144 21.82 -17.96 6.72
N ALA A 145 22.08 -18.44 5.51
CA ALA A 145 21.88 -19.82 5.10
C ALA A 145 23.06 -20.26 4.24
N GLU A 146 23.48 -21.50 4.43
CA GLU A 146 24.35 -22.19 3.48
C GLU A 146 23.47 -22.94 2.50
N VAL A 147 23.77 -22.81 1.21
CA VAL A 147 22.95 -23.37 0.15
C VAL A 147 23.81 -24.23 -0.76
N MET A 148 23.47 -25.51 -0.89
CA MET A 148 24.09 -26.41 -1.85
C MET A 148 23.53 -26.16 -3.24
N VAL A 149 24.39 -25.93 -4.22
CA VAL A 149 24.04 -25.67 -5.62
C VAL A 149 24.94 -26.50 -6.53
N GLY A 150 24.38 -27.54 -7.15
CA GLY A 150 25.19 -28.60 -7.74
C GLY A 150 26.05 -29.26 -6.64
N ASP A 151 27.34 -29.43 -6.90
CA ASP A 151 28.28 -30.04 -5.93
C ASP A 151 29.00 -29.01 -5.03
N SER A 152 28.58 -27.74 -5.10
CA SER A 152 29.23 -26.63 -4.38
C SER A 152 28.32 -26.04 -3.31
N VAL A 153 28.88 -25.66 -2.16
CA VAL A 153 28.15 -24.92 -1.12
C VAL A 153 28.42 -23.43 -1.30
N LEU A 154 27.34 -22.65 -1.51
CA LEU A 154 27.40 -21.20 -1.52
C LEU A 154 27.12 -20.65 -0.12
N LYS A 155 28.05 -19.82 0.34
CA LYS A 155 27.92 -18.98 1.53
C LYS A 155 27.82 -17.54 1.04
N ARG A 156 26.79 -16.81 1.47
CA ARG A 156 26.69 -15.37 1.21
C ARG A 156 27.81 -14.65 1.97
N ALA A 157 28.79 -14.09 1.25
CA ALA A 157 29.76 -13.14 1.81
C ALA A 157 29.09 -11.78 2.09
#